data_AF-A0A538E0A7-F1
#
_entry.id   AF-A0A538E0A7-F1
#
_cell.length_a   1.000
_cell.length_b   1.000
_cell.length_c   1.000
_cell.angle_alpha   90.00
_cell.angle_beta   90.00
_cell.angle_gamma   90.00
#
_symmetry.space_group_name_H-M   'P 1'
#
loop_
_entity.id
_entity.type
_entity.pdbx_description
1 polymer ?
#
loop_
_entity_poly.entity_id
_entity_poly.type
_entity_poly.pdbx_seq_one_letter_code
_entity_poly.pdbx_strand_id
1 'polypeptide(L)' 'MKATEHLRVNPLLCDAYGHCAELLPELVELDEWGYPIVADDPVPREHLKDARRAVAACPRLALLLVQRRSV' A
#
# COMPACT_ATOMS: atom_id res chain seq x y z
N MET A 1 -16.06 -6.95 -16.78
CA MET A 1 -15.69 -6.26 -15.53
C MET A 1 -14.64 -7.06 -14.79
N LYS A 2 -13.41 -6.56 -14.67
CA LYS A 2 -12.37 -7.21 -13.86
C LYS A 2 -12.03 -6.26 -12.71
N ALA A 3 -12.20 -6.72 -11.48
CA ALA A 3 -11.77 -5.96 -10.30
C ALA A 3 -10.26 -6.12 -10.14
N THR A 4 -9.55 -5.02 -9.88
CA THR A 4 -8.13 -5.01 -9.52
C THR A 4 -7.95 -4.47 -8.11
N GLU A 5 -6.98 -4.98 -7.36
CA GLU A 5 -6.63 -4.45 -6.05
C GLU A 5 -5.53 -3.39 -6.22
N HIS A 6 -5.62 -2.28 -5.49
CA HIS A 6 -4.70 -1.13 -5.56
C HIS A 6 -4.29 -0.74 -4.14
N LEU A 7 -3.06 -0.28 -3.97
CA LEU A 7 -2.61 0.31 -2.71
C LEU A 7 -3.02 1.78 -2.63
N ARG A 8 -3.44 2.21 -1.46
CA ARG A 8 -3.74 3.60 -1.15
C ARG A 8 -3.21 3.94 0.22
N VAL A 9 -2.72 5.17 0.38
CA VAL A 9 -2.29 5.72 1.66
C VAL A 9 -3.23 6.85 2.04
N ASN A 10 -3.66 6.87 3.30
CA ASN A 10 -4.26 8.04 3.93
C ASN A 10 -3.15 8.87 4.61
N PRO A 11 -2.69 9.97 4.00
CA PRO A 11 -1.58 10.76 4.53
C PRO A 11 -1.92 11.46 5.85
N LEU A 12 -3.21 11.68 6.15
CA LEU A 12 -3.64 12.30 7.41
C LEU A 12 -3.52 11.37 8.62
N LEU A 13 -3.41 10.05 8.38
CA LEU A 13 -3.25 9.05 9.43
C LEU A 13 -1.81 8.52 9.50
N CYS A 14 -1.00 8.72 8.46
CA CYS A 14 0.35 8.20 8.41
C CYS A 14 1.29 9.05 9.26
N ASP A 15 2.04 8.42 10.15
CA ASP A 15 3.07 9.08 10.97
C ASP A 15 4.48 8.54 10.63
N ALA A 16 4.72 8.17 9.36
CA ALA A 16 6.03 7.76 8.83
C ALA A 16 6.73 6.56 9.54
N TYR A 17 5.99 5.55 9.98
CA TYR A 17 6.55 4.35 10.65
C TYR A 17 7.40 3.43 9.75
N GLY A 18 7.25 3.49 8.42
CA GLY A 18 8.07 2.71 7.48
C GLY A 18 7.74 1.21 7.29
N HIS A 19 6.97 0.57 8.17
CA HIS A 19 6.67 -0.88 8.07
C HIS A 19 6.06 -1.34 6.75
N CYS A 20 5.34 -0.45 6.05
CA CYS A 20 4.78 -0.76 4.74
C CYS A 20 5.87 -1.03 3.69
N ALA A 21 6.94 -0.21 3.66
CA ALA A 21 8.08 -0.40 2.77
C ALA A 21 8.98 -1.55 3.21
N GLU A 22 9.04 -1.89 4.50
CA GLU A 22 9.76 -3.07 4.98
C GLU A 22 9.10 -4.38 4.52
N LEU A 23 7.76 -4.42 4.53
CA LEU A 23 6.97 -5.61 4.21
C LEU A 23 6.65 -5.74 2.72
N LEU A 24 6.70 -4.65 1.97
CA LEU A 24 6.36 -4.61 0.56
C LEU A 24 7.23 -3.58 -0.21
N PRO A 25 8.56 -3.78 -0.22
CA PRO A 25 9.49 -2.85 -0.86
C PRO A 25 9.31 -2.76 -2.38
N GLU A 26 8.67 -3.75 -3.00
CA GLU A 26 8.46 -3.78 -4.46
C GLU A 26 7.39 -2.79 -4.94
N LEU A 27 6.51 -2.34 -4.05
CA LEU A 27 5.37 -1.46 -4.39
C LEU A 27 5.27 -0.21 -3.51
N VAL A 28 6.09 -0.12 -2.46
CA VAL A 28 6.09 1.00 -1.53
C VAL A 28 7.51 1.49 -1.34
N GLU A 29 7.76 2.71 -1.81
CA GLU A 29 8.99 3.44 -1.51
C GLU A 29 8.72 4.45 -0.40
N LEU A 30 9.77 4.88 0.30
CA LEU A 30 9.67 5.99 1.24
C LEU A 30 10.33 7.23 0.64
N ASP A 31 9.70 8.38 0.84
CA ASP A 31 10.32 9.67 0.51
C ASP A 31 11.41 10.06 1.53
N GLU A 32 12.00 11.24 1.34
CA GLU A 32 13.05 11.79 2.21
C GLU A 32 12.58 12.08 3.65
N TRP A 33 11.26 12.09 3.89
CA TRP A 33 10.64 12.28 5.21
C TRP A 33 10.09 10.98 5.81
N GLY A 34 10.24 9.85 5.12
CA GLY A 34 9.77 8.54 5.58
C GLY A 34 8.29 8.25 5.30
N TYR A 35 7.62 9.08 4.49
CA TYR A 35 6.24 8.83 4.08
C TYR A 35 6.19 7.92 2.85
N PRO A 36 5.20 7.02 2.78
CA PRO A 36 5.11 6.06 1.69
C PRO A 36 4.62 6.68 0.38
N ILE A 37 5.37 6.44 -0.68
CA ILE A 37 4.98 6.66 -2.06
C ILE A 37 4.44 5.33 -2.60
N VAL A 38 3.20 5.34 -3.10
CA VAL A 38 2.54 4.17 -3.70
C VAL A 38 2.10 4.49 -5.12
N ALA A 39 2.40 3.59 -6.06
CA ALA A 39 1.95 3.71 -7.44
C ALA A 39 0.43 3.47 -7.54
N ASP A 40 -0.24 4.12 -8.51
CA ASP A 40 -1.67 3.91 -8.81
C ASP A 40 -1.91 2.69 -9.74
N ASP A 41 -0.93 1.79 -9.80
CA ASP A 41 -0.99 0.56 -10.59
C ASP A 41 -1.64 -0.58 -9.80
N PRO A 42 -2.30 -1.54 -10.50
CA PRO A 42 -2.80 -2.74 -9.86
C PRO A 42 -1.69 -3.51 -9.14
N VAL A 43 -1.98 -3.97 -7.93
CA VAL A 43 -1.09 -4.87 -7.18
C VAL A 43 -0.96 -6.20 -7.94
N PRO A 44 0.25 -6.61 -8.36
CA PRO A 44 0.47 -7.90 -9.01
C PRO A 44 0.04 -9.05 -8.10
N ARG A 45 -0.43 -10.15 -8.71
CA ARG A 45 -1.01 -11.28 -7.95
C ARG A 45 -0.03 -11.91 -6.96
N GLU A 46 1.26 -11.92 -7.28
CA GLU A 46 2.31 -12.44 -6.40
C GLU A 46 2.50 -11.58 -5.14
N HIS A 47 2.31 -10.26 -5.26
CA HIS A 47 2.45 -9.31 -4.16
C HIS A 47 1.19 -9.13 -3.32
N LEU A 48 0.05 -9.71 -3.70
CA LEU A 48 -1.21 -9.56 -2.95
C LEU A 48 -1.12 -10.06 -1.50
N LYS A 49 -0.35 -11.12 -1.24
CA LYS A 49 -0.20 -11.66 0.11
C LYS A 49 0.57 -10.68 0.99
N ASP A 50 1.65 -10.12 0.48
CA ASP A 50 2.50 -9.19 1.21
C ASP A 50 1.85 -7.80 1.32
N ALA A 51 1.07 -7.37 0.31
CA ALA A 51 0.20 -6.20 0.41
C ALA A 51 -0.81 -6.29 1.55
N ARG A 52 -1.47 -7.45 1.73
CA ARG A 52 -2.40 -7.66 2.85
C ARG A 52 -1.67 -7.64 4.20
N ARG A 53 -0.44 -8.18 4.26
CA ARG A 53 0.40 -8.12 5.47
C ARG A 53 0.82 -6.69 5.79
N ALA A 54 1.28 -5.93 4.80
CA ALA A 54 1.67 -4.54 4.96
C ALA A 54 0.50 -3.68 5.48
N VAL A 55 -0.71 -3.89 4.93
CA VAL A 55 -1.94 -3.23 5.41
C VAL A 55 -2.23 -3.61 6.86
N ALA A 56 -2.19 -4.90 7.19
CA ALA A 56 -2.47 -5.37 8.55
C ALA A 56 -1.43 -4.92 9.59
N ALA A 57 -0.18 -4.73 9.17
CA ALA A 57 0.91 -4.30 10.04
C ALA A 57 0.96 -2.77 10.26
N CYS A 58 0.19 -1.99 9.49
CA CYS A 58 0.21 -0.52 9.61
C CYS A 58 -0.35 -0.08 10.98
N PRO A 59 0.47 0.49 11.90
CA PRO A 59 0.01 0.80 13.26
C PRO A 59 -1.10 1.86 13.31
N ARG A 60 -1.18 2.69 12.27
CA ARG A 60 -2.14 3.78 12.14
C ARG A 60 -3.31 3.46 11.21
N LEU A 61 -3.33 2.25 10.62
CA LEU A 61 -4.31 1.85 9.61
C LEU A 61 -4.38 2.84 8.42
N ALA A 62 -3.24 3.44 8.09
CA ALA A 62 -3.11 4.44 7.04
C ALA A 62 -2.94 3.80 5.64
N LEU A 63 -2.35 2.60 5.56
CA LEU A 63 -2.23 1.85 4.30
C LEU A 63 -3.48 1.01 4.07
N LEU A 64 -3.99 1.03 2.83
CA LEU A 64 -5.24 0.40 2.43
C LEU A 64 -5.04 -0.42 1.16
N LEU A 65 -5.72 -1.56 1.08
CA LEU A 65 -5.89 -2.32 -0.15
C LEU A 65 -7.34 -2.15 -0.63
N VAL A 66 -7.52 -1.50 -1.79
CA VAL A 66 -8.84 -1.13 -2.31
C VAL A 66 -9.13 -1.85 -3.61
N GLN A 67 -10.40 -2.23 -3.82
CA GLN A 67 -10.83 -2.75 -5.13
C GLN A 67 -11.24 -1.62 -6.05
N ARG A 68 -10.65 -1.60 -7.25
CA ARG A 68 -11.00 -0.67 -8.32
C ARG A 68 -11.60 -1.46 -9.49
N ARG A 69 -12.74 -1.00 -10.00
CA ARG A 69 -13.35 -1.54 -11.23
C ARG A 69 -12.88 -0.70 -12.41
N SER A 70 -12.32 -1.36 -13.40
CA SER A 70 -12.11 -0.77 -14.72
C SER A 70 -13.34 -1.06 -15.58
N VAL A 71 -13.91 -0.02 -16.19
CA VAL A 71 -15.00 -0.10 -17.18
C VAL A 71 -14.49 -0.78 -18.45
#